data_AF-A0A1M6FY18-F1
#
_entry.id   AF-A0A1M6FY18-F1
#
_cell.length_a   1.000
_cell.length_b   1.000
_cell.length_c   1.000
_cell.angle_alpha   90.00
_cell.angle_beta   90.00
_cell.angle_gamma   90.00
#
_symmetry.space_group_name_H-M   'P 1'
#
loop_
_entity.id
_entity.type
_entity.pdbx_description
1 polymer ?
#
loop_
_entity_poly.entity_id
_entity_poly.type
_entity_poly.pdbx_seq_one_letter_code
_entity_poly.pdbx_strand_id
1 'polypeptide(L)'
;MRKPADKRIRTVEWVLYNEQVLRVAVEEERERETVDTGKDPTARTAVRHATPIKSLMVEGREILKPEKWLHMLELVHEHIPKGDMKNVLQARYKRREHYRVTCRKLCMSQSKYQNTIRRIREYAQMVAIQEGLIKIVE
;
A
#
# COMPACT_ATOMS: atom_id res chain seq x y z
N MET A 1 -22.67 10.88 -16.31
CA MET A 1 -22.08 10.98 -14.96
C MET A 1 -21.07 9.87 -14.75
N ARG A 2 -19.81 10.15 -14.38
CA ARG A 2 -18.87 9.12 -13.92
C ARG A 2 -19.33 8.65 -12.53
N LYS A 3 -19.59 7.35 -12.36
CA LYS A 3 -19.86 6.77 -11.04
C LYS A 3 -18.69 7.11 -10.10
N PRO A 4 -18.94 7.48 -8.83
CA PRO A 4 -17.86 7.70 -7.88
C PRO A 4 -17.02 6.42 -7.77
N ALA A 5 -15.70 6.54 -7.89
CA ALA A 5 -14.81 5.40 -7.77
C ALA A 5 -15.03 4.73 -6.40
N ASP A 6 -15.14 3.40 -6.40
CA ASP A 6 -15.37 2.55 -5.23
C ASP A 6 -14.40 2.91 -4.09
N LYS A 7 -14.91 3.01 -2.85
CA LYS A 7 -14.13 3.32 -1.65
C LYS A 7 -12.91 2.41 -1.51
N ARG A 8 -13.05 1.12 -1.88
CA ARG A 8 -11.98 0.11 -1.82
C ARG A 8 -10.87 0.40 -2.82
N ILE A 9 -11.24 0.80 -4.03
CA ILE A 9 -10.30 1.23 -5.08
C ILE A 9 -9.50 2.46 -4.63
N ARG A 10 -10.16 3.42 -3.95
CA ARG A 10 -9.47 4.59 -3.39
C ARG A 10 -8.54 4.23 -2.23
N THR A 11 -8.81 3.15 -1.49
CA THR A 11 -7.90 2.66 -0.45
C THR A 11 -6.63 2.10 -1.07
N VAL A 12 -6.74 1.25 -2.10
CA VAL A 12 -5.55 0.71 -2.80
C VAL A 12 -4.66 1.83 -3.33
N GLU A 13 -5.24 2.81 -4.03
CA GLU A 13 -4.45 3.91 -4.57
C GLU A 13 -3.79 4.76 -3.49
N TRP A 14 -4.50 5.02 -2.39
CA TRP A 14 -3.95 5.77 -1.28
C TRP A 14 -2.82 5.02 -0.58
N VAL A 15 -2.97 3.71 -0.36
CA VAL A 15 -1.94 2.88 0.27
C VAL A 15 -0.69 2.82 -0.60
N LEU A 16 -0.82 2.71 -1.93
CA LEU A 16 0.32 2.82 -2.85
C LEU A 16 1.05 4.17 -2.74
N TYR A 17 0.33 5.28 -2.59
CA TYR A 17 0.92 6.62 -2.48
C TYR A 17 1.54 6.94 -1.12
N ASN A 18 1.01 6.32 -0.07
CA ASN A 18 1.34 6.60 1.32
C ASN A 18 2.02 5.41 1.99
N GLU A 19 2.65 4.52 1.23
CA GLU A 19 3.36 3.35 1.76
C GLU A 19 4.31 3.75 2.88
N GLN A 20 5.18 4.74 2.65
CA GLN A 20 6.16 5.15 3.67
C GLN A 20 5.49 5.71 4.91
N VAL A 21 4.44 6.53 4.74
CA VAL A 21 3.70 7.12 5.85
C VAL A 21 3.00 6.03 6.66
N LEU A 22 2.41 5.04 5.98
CA LEU A 22 1.79 3.89 6.62
C LEU A 22 2.81 3.01 7.36
N ARG A 23 4.01 2.79 6.78
CA ARG A 23 5.09 2.04 7.45
C ARG A 23 5.51 2.71 8.75
N VAL A 24 5.77 4.03 8.70
CA VAL A 24 6.15 4.81 9.88
C VAL A 24 5.03 4.78 10.94
N ALA A 25 3.78 5.01 10.54
CA ALA A 25 2.67 5.00 11.48
C ALA A 25 2.47 3.63 12.16
N VAL A 26 2.65 2.53 11.42
CA VAL A 26 2.62 1.17 12.00
C VAL A 26 3.77 0.95 12.97
N GLU A 27 4.98 1.38 12.63
CA GLU A 27 6.16 1.27 13.49
C GLU A 27 5.98 2.05 14.79
N GLU A 28 5.54 3.30 14.72
CA GLU A 28 5.25 4.15 15.87
C GLU A 28 4.16 3.55 16.78
N GLU A 29 3.10 2.99 16.20
CA GLU A 29 2.04 2.34 16.98
C GLU A 29 2.56 1.09 17.70
N ARG A 30 3.39 0.29 17.02
CA ARG A 30 4.05 -0.86 17.65
C ARG A 30 4.98 -0.44 18.77
N GLU A 31 5.71 0.67 18.62
CA GLU A 31 6.55 1.20 19.68
C GLU A 31 5.71 1.63 20.90
N ARG A 32 4.56 2.29 20.69
CA ARG A 32 3.64 2.66 21.78
C ARG A 32 3.13 1.44 22.54
N GLU A 33 2.68 0.39 21.85
CA GLU A 33 2.24 -0.86 22.49
C GLU A 33 3.36 -1.51 23.33
N THR A 34 4.62 -1.42 22.89
CA THR A 34 5.77 -1.94 23.66
C THR A 34 6.12 -1.11 24.90
N VAL A 35 5.86 0.19 24.89
CA VAL A 35 6.02 1.06 26.06
C VAL A 35 4.96 0.71 27.11
N ASP A 36 3.72 0.51 26.68
CA ASP A 36 2.57 0.27 27.56
C ASP A 36 2.61 -1.11 28.22
N THR A 37 3.24 -2.10 27.58
CA THR A 37 3.41 -3.47 28.10
C THR A 37 4.54 -3.65 29.13
N GLY A 38 5.21 -2.57 29.55
CA GLY A 38 6.22 -2.59 30.61
C GLY A 38 7.59 -3.16 30.18
N LYS A 39 8.49 -3.37 31.14
CA LYS A 39 9.92 -3.74 30.93
C LYS A 39 10.19 -5.22 30.68
N ASP A 40 9.17 -6.09 30.61
CA ASP A 40 9.40 -7.52 30.40
C ASP A 40 9.68 -7.81 28.91
N PRO A 41 10.93 -8.16 28.54
CA PRO A 41 11.32 -8.39 27.15
C PRO A 41 10.59 -9.59 26.52
N THR A 42 10.14 -10.55 27.34
CA THR A 42 9.42 -11.74 26.87
C THR A 42 7.99 -11.39 26.48
N ALA A 43 7.31 -10.57 27.29
CA ALA A 43 5.97 -10.08 27.01
C ALA A 43 5.94 -9.14 25.78
N ARG A 44 6.95 -8.28 25.62
CA ARG A 44 7.09 -7.39 24.45
C ARG A 44 7.18 -8.14 23.13
N THR A 45 8.02 -9.18 23.11
CA THR A 45 8.23 -10.00 21.91
C THR A 45 6.97 -10.80 21.58
N ALA A 46 6.29 -11.32 22.60
CA ALA A 46 5.02 -12.03 22.45
C ALA A 46 3.91 -11.13 21.90
N VAL A 47 3.70 -9.91 22.43
CA VAL A 47 2.63 -9.00 21.97
C VAL A 47 2.87 -8.52 20.52
N ARG A 48 4.11 -8.19 20.18
CA ARG A 48 4.51 -7.79 18.83
C ARG A 48 4.23 -8.87 17.77
N HIS A 49 4.30 -10.14 18.17
CA HIS A 49 3.99 -11.28 17.29
C HIS A 49 2.56 -11.80 17.41
N ALA A 50 1.88 -11.59 18.54
CA ALA A 50 0.59 -12.24 18.83
C ALA A 50 -0.63 -11.44 18.39
N THR A 51 -0.58 -10.10 18.40
CA THR A 51 -1.79 -9.29 18.17
C THR A 51 -1.61 -8.33 17.00
N PRO A 52 -2.25 -8.56 15.83
CA PRO A 52 -2.19 -7.63 14.71
C PRO A 52 -2.93 -6.32 15.03
N ILE A 53 -2.40 -5.19 14.54
CA ILE A 53 -3.09 -3.89 14.66
C ILE A 53 -4.42 -3.97 13.90
N LYS A 54 -5.54 -3.75 14.59
CA LYS A 54 -6.88 -3.86 14.00
C LYS A 54 -7.20 -2.68 13.09
N SER A 55 -6.91 -1.47 13.53
CA SER A 55 -7.07 -0.25 12.76
C SER A 55 -6.07 0.82 13.23
N LEU A 56 -5.77 1.78 12.34
CA LEU A 56 -4.88 2.89 12.62
C LEU A 56 -5.34 4.14 11.87
N MET A 57 -5.27 5.30 12.53
CA MET A 57 -5.49 6.60 11.89
C MET A 57 -4.19 7.10 11.27
N VAL A 58 -4.18 7.29 9.95
CA VAL A 58 -3.01 7.78 9.20
C VAL A 58 -3.45 8.93 8.31
N GLU A 59 -2.88 10.13 8.51
CA GLU A 59 -3.21 11.34 7.72
C GLU A 59 -4.73 11.62 7.65
N GLY A 60 -5.42 11.50 8.79
CA GLY A 60 -6.86 11.72 8.88
C GLY A 60 -7.73 10.60 8.25
N ARG A 61 -7.14 9.46 7.89
CA ARG A 61 -7.83 8.29 7.33
C ARG A 61 -7.68 7.08 8.22
N GLU A 62 -8.80 6.43 8.55
CA GLU A 62 -8.77 5.12 9.20
C GLU A 62 -8.39 4.03 8.20
N ILE A 63 -7.34 3.27 8.53
CA ILE A 63 -6.89 2.09 7.80
C ILE A 63 -7.12 0.87 8.67
N LEU A 64 -7.99 -0.03 8.22
CA LEU A 64 -8.21 -1.33 8.86
C LEU A 64 -7.11 -2.31 8.43
N LYS A 65 -6.62 -3.12 9.37
CA LYS A 65 -5.57 -4.12 9.17
C LYS A 65 -4.33 -3.54 8.46
N PRO A 66 -3.73 -2.44 8.96
CA PRO A 66 -2.66 -1.72 8.29
C PRO A 66 -1.45 -2.61 7.95
N GLU A 67 -1.12 -3.58 8.82
CA GLU A 67 -0.01 -4.51 8.58
C GLU A 67 -0.27 -5.44 7.39
N LYS A 68 -1.52 -5.88 7.19
CA LYS A 68 -1.87 -6.64 5.98
C LYS A 68 -1.77 -5.79 4.71
N TRP A 69 -2.08 -4.49 4.80
CA TRP A 69 -1.88 -3.58 3.67
C TRP A 69 -0.39 -3.42 3.33
N LEU A 70 0.48 -3.35 4.34
CA LEU A 70 1.93 -3.34 4.13
C LEU A 70 2.44 -4.65 3.52
N HIS A 71 1.95 -5.79 4.00
CA HIS A 71 2.27 -7.09 3.42
C HIS A 71 1.82 -7.19 1.95
N MET A 72 0.61 -6.71 1.63
CA MET A 72 0.13 -6.63 0.25
C MET A 72 1.05 -5.78 -0.63
N LEU A 73 1.54 -4.63 -0.12
CA LEU A 73 2.49 -3.80 -0.86
C LEU A 73 3.83 -4.50 -1.11
N GLU A 74 4.32 -5.29 -0.15
CA GLU A 74 5.53 -6.11 -0.32
C GLU A 74 5.35 -7.11 -1.47
N LEU A 75 4.24 -7.86 -1.46
CA LEU A 75 3.89 -8.79 -2.53
C LEU A 75 3.78 -8.08 -3.89
N VAL A 76 3.20 -6.87 -3.93
CA VAL A 76 3.14 -6.07 -5.15
C VAL A 76 4.54 -5.70 -5.63
N HIS A 77 5.43 -5.20 -4.77
CA HIS A 77 6.79 -4.84 -5.20
C HIS A 77 7.63 -6.04 -5.64
N GLU A 78 7.42 -7.19 -5.00
CA GLU A 78 8.13 -8.44 -5.28
C GLU A 78 7.69 -9.06 -6.62
N HIS A 79 6.38 -9.16 -6.84
CA HIS A 79 5.82 -9.98 -7.92
C HIS A 79 5.22 -9.20 -9.10
N ILE A 80 5.15 -7.86 -9.03
CA ILE A 80 4.66 -7.08 -10.18
C ILE A 80 5.48 -7.38 -11.44
N PRO A 81 4.83 -7.49 -12.62
CA PRO A 81 5.54 -7.70 -13.87
C PRO A 81 6.71 -6.73 -14.06
N LYS A 82 7.86 -7.29 -14.42
CA LYS A 82 9.09 -6.54 -14.71
C LYS A 82 8.90 -5.60 -15.91
N GLY A 83 9.84 -4.68 -16.11
CA GLY A 83 9.81 -3.70 -17.19
C GLY A 83 8.94 -2.48 -16.86
N ASP A 84 8.10 -2.04 -17.81
CA ASP A 84 7.35 -0.79 -17.71
C ASP A 84 6.48 -0.70 -16.46
N MET A 85 5.81 -1.78 -16.04
CA MET A 85 4.95 -1.76 -14.85
C MET A 85 5.77 -1.49 -13.57
N LYS A 86 6.84 -2.24 -13.34
CA LYS A 86 7.74 -2.01 -12.20
C LYS A 86 8.37 -0.61 -12.22
N ASN A 87 8.83 -0.16 -13.38
CA ASN A 87 9.46 1.15 -13.51
C ASN A 87 8.48 2.31 -13.26
N VAL A 88 7.26 2.22 -13.80
CA VAL A 88 6.20 3.21 -13.58
C VAL A 88 5.68 3.19 -12.14
N LEU A 89 5.53 2.00 -11.53
CA LEU A 89 5.17 1.87 -10.12
C LEU A 89 6.14 2.66 -9.24
N GLN A 90 7.44 2.40 -9.38
CA GLN A 90 8.46 3.10 -8.60
C GLN A 90 8.51 4.60 -8.91
N ALA A 91 8.40 4.99 -10.18
CA ALA A 91 8.44 6.40 -10.57
C ALA A 91 7.27 7.19 -9.97
N ARG A 92 6.06 6.65 -10.08
CA ARG A 92 4.84 7.34 -9.65
C ARG A 92 4.67 7.36 -8.13
N TYR A 93 4.82 6.20 -7.49
CA TYR A 93 4.39 6.02 -6.10
C TYR A 93 5.54 6.21 -5.11
N LYS A 94 6.75 5.75 -5.46
CA LYS A 94 7.93 5.92 -4.61
C LYS A 94 8.64 7.26 -4.84
N ARG A 95 8.94 7.60 -6.10
CA ARG A 95 9.70 8.82 -6.46
C ARG A 95 8.82 10.05 -6.70
N ARG A 96 7.50 9.89 -6.78
CA ARG A 96 6.53 10.95 -7.05
C ARG A 96 6.88 11.78 -8.31
N GLU A 97 7.43 11.12 -9.33
CA GLU A 97 7.81 11.77 -10.59
C GLU A 97 6.58 12.25 -11.36
N HIS A 98 6.68 13.45 -11.93
CA HIS A 98 5.68 13.94 -12.88
C HIS A 98 5.68 13.07 -14.16
N TYR A 99 4.49 12.78 -14.70
CA TYR A 99 4.33 11.80 -15.78
C TYR A 99 5.23 12.04 -17.00
N ARG A 100 5.46 13.30 -17.37
CA ARG A 100 6.31 13.68 -18.52
C ARG A 100 7.75 13.21 -18.35
N VAL A 101 8.27 13.24 -17.13
CA VAL A 101 9.63 12.79 -16.80
C VAL A 101 9.73 11.29 -17.04
N THR A 102 8.79 10.53 -16.50
CA THR A 102 8.75 9.07 -16.67
C THR A 102 8.52 8.67 -18.13
N CYS A 103 7.62 9.35 -18.84
CA CYS A 103 7.37 9.10 -20.26
C CYS A 103 8.62 9.31 -21.12
N ARG A 104 9.37 10.39 -20.86
CA ARG A 104 10.64 10.67 -21.54
C ARG A 104 11.70 9.62 -21.21
N LYS A 105 11.88 9.27 -19.93
CA LYS A 105 12.87 8.29 -19.47
C LYS A 105 12.63 6.89 -20.03
N LEU A 106 11.36 6.48 -20.14
CA LEU A 106 10.98 5.14 -20.58
C LEU A 106 10.56 5.08 -22.05
N CYS A 107 10.78 6.16 -22.82
CA CYS A 107 10.39 6.27 -24.23
C CYS A 107 8.93 5.80 -24.49
N MET A 108 7.99 6.22 -23.64
CA MET A 108 6.58 5.82 -23.73
C MET A 108 5.65 7.01 -23.95
N SER A 109 4.55 6.76 -24.66
CA SER A 109 3.49 7.76 -24.84
C SER A 109 2.72 7.99 -23.54
N GLN A 110 2.08 9.16 -23.42
CA GLN A 110 1.19 9.47 -22.29
C GLN A 110 0.08 8.42 -22.16
N SER A 111 -0.52 7.98 -23.27
CA SER A 111 -1.57 6.95 -23.27
C SER A 111 -1.05 5.62 -22.73
N LYS A 112 0.16 5.20 -23.13
CA LYS A 112 0.81 4.00 -22.60
C LYS A 112 1.06 4.14 -21.10
N TYR A 113 1.58 5.27 -20.64
CA TYR A 113 1.79 5.55 -19.21
C TYR A 113 0.50 5.44 -18.38
N GLN A 114 -0.59 6.09 -18.83
CA GLN A 114 -1.88 6.03 -18.13
C GLN A 114 -2.45 4.61 -18.09
N ASN A 115 -2.31 3.86 -19.18
CA ASN A 115 -2.73 2.46 -19.24
C ASN A 115 -1.87 1.59 -18.29
N THR A 116 -0.56 1.83 -18.21
CA THR A 116 0.32 1.15 -17.25
C THR A 116 -0.09 1.43 -15.80
N ILE A 117 -0.44 2.68 -15.44
CA ILE A 117 -0.95 3.00 -14.10
C ILE A 117 -2.24 2.24 -13.79
N ARG A 118 -3.18 2.20 -14.75
CA ARG A 118 -4.41 1.44 -14.59
C ARG A 118 -4.10 -0.03 -14.28
N ARG A 119 -3.21 -0.65 -15.06
CA ARG A 119 -2.78 -2.05 -14.85
C ARG A 119 -2.09 -2.28 -13.51
N ILE A 120 -1.30 -1.31 -13.02
CA ILE A 120 -0.68 -1.37 -11.69
C ILE A 120 -1.77 -1.39 -10.60
N ARG A 121 -2.78 -0.51 -10.71
CA ARG A 121 -3.88 -0.47 -9.73
C ARG A 121 -4.72 -1.74 -9.77
N GLU A 122 -5.02 -2.26 -10.96
CA GLU A 122 -5.72 -3.54 -11.14
C GLU A 122 -4.92 -4.69 -10.52
N TYR A 123 -3.60 -4.72 -10.74
CA TYR A 123 -2.73 -5.72 -10.14
C TYR A 123 -2.75 -5.65 -8.61
N ALA A 124 -2.55 -4.47 -8.02
CA ALA A 124 -2.60 -4.29 -6.58
C ALA A 124 -3.99 -4.62 -5.98
N GLN A 125 -5.07 -4.36 -6.72
CA GLN A 125 -6.42 -4.78 -6.31
C GLN A 125 -6.55 -6.30 -6.27
N MET A 126 -6.03 -7.02 -7.28
CA MET A 126 -6.07 -8.49 -7.29
C MET A 126 -5.30 -9.07 -6.11
N VAL A 127 -4.12 -8.55 -5.80
CA VAL A 127 -3.35 -8.97 -4.62
C VAL A 127 -4.12 -8.67 -3.33
N ALA A 128 -4.72 -7.48 -3.21
CA ALA A 128 -5.54 -7.13 -2.04
C ALA A 128 -6.78 -8.04 -1.89
N ILE A 129 -7.36 -8.51 -2.99
CA ILE A 129 -8.44 -9.50 -2.96
C ILE A 129 -7.93 -10.85 -2.45
N GLN A 130 -6.79 -11.32 -2.98
CA GLN A 130 -6.16 -12.58 -2.56
C GLN A 130 -5.81 -12.58 -1.07
N GLU A 131 -5.30 -11.45 -0.56
CA GLU A 131 -4.98 -11.26 0.86
C GLU A 131 -6.21 -11.06 1.77
N GLY A 132 -7.43 -11.07 1.19
CA GLY A 132 -8.68 -10.89 1.92
C GLY A 132 -8.88 -9.47 2.49
N LEU A 133 -8.16 -8.47 1.96
CA LEU A 133 -8.36 -7.06 2.28
C LEU A 133 -9.59 -6.48 1.56
N ILE A 134 -9.92 -7.03 0.40
CA ILE A 134 -11.09 -6.67 -0.40
C ILE A 134 -11.92 -7.93 -0.65
N LYS A 135 -13.19 -7.91 -0.23
CA LYS A 135 -14.18 -8.93 -0.61
C LYS A 135 -14.87 -8.53 -1.91
N ILE A 136 -15.14 -9.47 -2.81
CA ILE A 136 -15.87 -9.20 -4.06
C ILE A 136 -17.39 -9.29 -3.82
N VAL A 137 -17.81 -10.30 -3.09
CA VAL A 137 -19.20 -10.55 -2.67
C VAL A 137 -19.21 -10.60 -1.14
N GLU A 138 -20.29 -10.13 -0.52
CA GLU A 138 -20.46 -10.16 0.94
C GLU A 138 -20.63 -11.57 1.49
#